data_AF-A0A5X0ZCR4-F1
#
_entry.id   AF-A0A5X0ZCR4-F1
#
_cell.length_a   1.000
_cell.length_b   1.000
_cell.length_c   1.000
_cell.angle_alpha   90.00
_cell.angle_beta   90.00
_cell.angle_gamma   90.00
#
_symmetry.space_group_name_H-M   'P 1'
#
loop_
_entity.id
_entity.type
_entity.pdbx_description
1 polymer ?
#
loop_
_entity_poly.entity_id
_entity_poly.type
_entity_poly.pdbx_seq_one_letter_code
_entity_poly.pdbx_strand_id
1 'polypeptide(L)'
;MVVINEKQGAVEVDCKIVNLVIEMNNSGFVTFASCQGHEFPVDIIKPYIAFRAPVEIVARLERNLREDIESLNGKLNWFWSIKASFNDKYELVYSLAPHKPFKFIHKYWRKSLEQDFQTIQLLLRT
;
A
#
# COMPACT_ATOMS: atom_id res chain seq x y z
N MET A 1 -12.61 0.22 -10.93
CA MET A 1 -11.82 -0.19 -12.12
C MET A 1 -11.45 -1.64 -11.95
N VAL A 2 -11.69 -2.49 -12.95
CA VAL A 2 -11.47 -3.93 -12.81
C VAL A 2 -10.00 -4.26 -13.04
N VAL A 3 -9.35 -4.92 -12.08
CA VAL A 3 -8.05 -5.57 -12.27
C VAL A 3 -8.30 -7.05 -12.53
N ILE A 4 -7.76 -7.57 -13.63
CA ILE A 4 -7.89 -8.97 -14.00
C ILE A 4 -6.74 -9.70 -13.32
N ASN A 5 -7.04 -10.50 -12.30
CA ASN A 5 -6.09 -11.47 -11.76
C ASN A 5 -6.40 -12.81 -12.43
N GLU A 6 -5.46 -13.36 -13.19
CA GLU A 6 -5.64 -14.62 -13.95
C GLU A 6 -6.09 -15.81 -13.08
N LYS A 7 -5.92 -15.73 -11.76
CA LYS A 7 -6.34 -16.75 -10.79
C LYS A 7 -7.66 -16.45 -10.07
N GLN A 8 -8.20 -15.23 -10.15
CA GLN A 8 -9.39 -14.80 -9.37
C GLN A 8 -10.51 -14.14 -10.18
N GLY A 9 -10.30 -13.87 -11.47
CA GLY A 9 -11.30 -13.20 -12.33
C GLY A 9 -11.25 -11.67 -12.23
N ALA A 10 -12.29 -11.01 -12.72
CA ALA A 10 -12.45 -9.56 -12.69
C ALA A 10 -12.69 -9.07 -11.26
N VAL A 11 -11.71 -8.37 -10.67
CA VAL A 11 -11.84 -7.80 -9.32
C VAL A 11 -11.99 -6.29 -9.41
N GLU A 12 -13.06 -5.75 -8.83
CA GLU A 12 -13.23 -4.31 -8.72
C GLU A 12 -12.22 -3.71 -7.74
N VAL A 13 -11.40 -2.79 -8.22
CA VAL A 13 -10.44 -2.03 -7.43
C VAL A 13 -10.76 -0.54 -7.50
N ASP A 14 -10.67 0.10 -6.35
CA ASP A 14 -10.83 1.53 -6.17
C ASP A 14 -9.91 2.35 -7.08
N CYS A 15 -10.48 3.34 -7.78
CA CYS A 15 -9.79 4.04 -8.87
C CYS A 15 -8.52 4.81 -8.45
N LYS A 16 -8.40 5.26 -7.19
CA LYS A 16 -7.21 6.01 -6.75
C LYS A 16 -6.03 5.12 -6.37
N ILE A 17 -6.28 3.90 -5.93
CA ILE A 17 -5.22 2.97 -5.49
C ILE A 17 -4.88 1.92 -6.56
N VAL A 18 -5.68 1.81 -7.61
CA VAL A 18 -5.55 0.75 -8.62
C VAL A 18 -4.18 0.67 -9.28
N ASN A 19 -3.54 1.81 -9.59
CA ASN A 19 -2.21 1.79 -10.21
C ASN A 19 -1.15 1.23 -9.26
N LEU A 20 -1.26 1.50 -7.95
CA LEU A 20 -0.39 0.90 -6.96
C LEU A 20 -0.63 -0.61 -6.83
N VAL A 21 -1.90 -1.05 -6.86
CA VAL A 21 -2.25 -2.49 -6.85
C VAL A 21 -1.67 -3.21 -8.08
N ILE A 22 -1.80 -2.62 -9.27
CA ILE A 22 -1.22 -3.17 -10.51
C ILE A 22 0.30 -3.26 -10.40
N GLU A 23 0.96 -2.20 -9.96
CA GLU A 23 2.42 -2.19 -9.80
C GLU A 23 2.88 -3.24 -8.81
N MET A 24 2.21 -3.38 -7.65
CA MET A 24 2.51 -4.46 -6.70
C MET A 24 2.37 -5.84 -7.34
N ASN A 25 1.31 -6.10 -8.11
CA ASN A 25 1.17 -7.39 -8.80
C ASN A 25 2.31 -7.63 -9.81
N ASN A 26 2.70 -6.61 -10.56
CA ASN A 26 3.83 -6.69 -11.49
C ASN A 26 5.18 -6.89 -10.78
N SER A 27 5.33 -6.40 -9.55
CA SER A 27 6.52 -6.59 -8.72
C SER A 27 6.56 -7.93 -7.95
N GLY A 28 5.65 -8.86 -8.25
CA GLY A 28 5.64 -10.21 -7.68
C GLY A 28 4.84 -10.38 -6.39
N PHE A 29 4.03 -9.39 -6.01
CA PHE A 29 3.06 -9.53 -4.93
C PHE A 29 1.75 -10.13 -5.47
N VAL A 30 1.04 -10.93 -4.67
CA VAL A 30 -0.30 -11.43 -5.04
C VAL A 30 -1.32 -10.71 -4.18
N THR A 31 -1.87 -9.62 -4.70
CA THR A 31 -2.89 -8.83 -4.00
C THR A 31 -4.25 -9.53 -4.04
N PHE A 32 -4.96 -9.54 -2.91
CA PHE A 32 -6.30 -10.17 -2.82
C PHE A 32 -7.36 -9.28 -2.18
N ALA A 33 -6.97 -8.16 -1.56
CA ALA A 33 -7.90 -7.13 -1.11
C ALA A 33 -7.18 -5.77 -1.09
N SER A 34 -7.93 -4.70 -1.32
CA SER A 34 -7.43 -3.34 -1.19
C SER A 34 -8.56 -2.39 -0.86
N CYS A 35 -8.21 -1.26 -0.25
CA CYS A 35 -9.10 -0.13 -0.08
C CYS A 35 -8.29 1.14 -0.32
N GLN A 36 -8.82 2.10 -1.07
CA GLN A 36 -8.19 3.41 -1.18
C GLN A 36 -8.40 4.28 0.07
N GLY A 37 -9.18 3.83 1.05
CA GLY A 37 -9.64 4.64 2.17
C GLY A 37 -10.76 5.59 1.76
N HIS A 38 -11.79 5.69 2.60
CA HIS A 38 -13.03 6.41 2.28
C HIS A 38 -13.51 7.08 3.55
N GLU A 39 -13.37 8.39 3.68
CA GLU A 39 -14.03 9.25 4.67
C GLU A 39 -13.30 10.59 4.73
N PHE A 40 -13.94 11.59 5.34
CA PHE A 40 -13.28 12.83 5.75
C PHE A 40 -13.42 13.02 7.27
N PRO A 41 -12.33 13.21 8.03
CA PRO A 41 -10.92 13.26 7.61
C PRO A 41 -10.39 11.92 7.07
N VAL A 42 -9.36 11.97 6.21
CA VAL A 42 -8.83 10.78 5.53
C VAL A 42 -8.12 9.79 6.46
N ASP A 43 -7.93 10.17 7.72
CA ASP A 43 -7.33 9.35 8.78
C ASP A 43 -8.34 8.37 9.43
N ILE A 44 -9.65 8.52 9.16
CA ILE A 44 -10.72 7.66 9.70
C ILE A 44 -10.66 6.26 9.07
N ILE A 45 -10.86 6.15 7.76
CA ILE A 45 -10.68 4.91 7.01
C ILE A 45 -9.46 5.08 6.10
N LYS A 46 -8.34 4.50 6.54
CA LYS A 46 -7.08 4.57 5.82
C LYS A 46 -7.03 3.58 4.67
N PRO A 47 -6.26 3.87 3.60
CA PRO A 47 -5.99 2.90 2.57
C PRO A 47 -5.23 1.69 3.11
N TYR A 48 -5.42 0.55 2.46
CA TYR A 48 -4.59 -0.63 2.67
C TYR A 48 -4.53 -1.49 1.40
N ILE A 49 -3.51 -2.34 1.30
CA ILE A 49 -3.42 -3.42 0.31
C ILE A 49 -3.02 -4.69 1.06
N ALA A 50 -3.83 -5.74 0.95
CA ALA A 50 -3.55 -7.06 1.51
C ALA A 50 -3.05 -8.02 0.42
N PHE A 51 -1.96 -8.72 0.71
CA PHE A 51 -1.25 -9.52 -0.29
C PHE A 51 -0.49 -10.71 0.31
N ARG A 52 -0.09 -11.62 -0.57
CA ARG A 52 0.88 -12.69 -0.30
C ARG A 52 2.15 -12.44 -1.13
N ALA A 53 3.32 -12.73 -0.57
CA ALA A 53 4.59 -12.67 -1.28
C ALA A 53 5.68 -13.44 -0.48
N PRO A 54 6.77 -13.87 -1.13
CA PRO A 54 7.98 -14.32 -0.45
C PRO A 54 8.52 -13.24 0.51
N VAL A 55 9.00 -13.65 1.68
CA VAL A 55 9.44 -12.72 2.75
C VAL A 55 10.55 -11.79 2.28
N GLU A 56 11.38 -12.22 1.32
CA GLU A 56 12.49 -11.45 0.76
C GLU A 56 11.99 -10.21 0.01
N ILE A 57 10.92 -10.36 -0.77
CA ILE A 57 10.30 -9.25 -1.52
C ILE A 57 9.61 -8.29 -0.55
N VAL A 58 8.93 -8.83 0.48
CA VAL A 58 8.29 -8.04 1.52
C VAL A 58 9.31 -7.22 2.32
N ALA A 59 10.40 -7.86 2.75
CA ALA A 59 11.48 -7.22 3.50
C ALA A 59 12.17 -6.13 2.68
N ARG A 60 12.33 -6.32 1.36
CA ARG A 60 12.85 -5.28 0.47
C ARG A 60 11.93 -4.06 0.42
N LEU A 61 10.62 -4.26 0.24
CA LEU A 61 9.68 -3.14 0.24
C LEU A 61 9.64 -2.42 1.59
N GLU A 62 9.57 -3.15 2.70
CA GLU A 62 9.60 -2.57 4.04
C GLU A 62 10.88 -1.74 4.29
N ARG A 63 12.04 -2.23 3.81
CA ARG A 63 13.30 -1.48 3.85
C ARG A 63 13.18 -0.18 3.04
N ASN A 64 12.72 -0.25 1.79
CA ASN A 64 12.60 0.94 0.93
C ASN A 64 11.66 1.98 1.53
N LEU A 65 10.54 1.56 2.13
CA LEU A 65 9.61 2.45 2.85
C LEU A 65 10.31 3.15 4.02
N ARG A 66 11.06 2.39 4.83
CA ARG A 66 11.78 2.92 5.98
C ARG A 66 12.90 3.88 5.57
N GLU A 67 13.68 3.53 4.57
CA GLU A 67 14.78 4.37 4.07
C GLU A 67 14.27 5.68 3.46
N ASP A 68 13.13 5.69 2.76
CA ASP A 68 12.51 6.94 2.30
C ASP A 68 12.11 7.82 3.49
N ILE A 69 11.48 7.23 4.52
CA ILE A 69 11.05 7.95 5.72
C ILE A 69 12.23 8.53 6.52
N GLU A 70 13.34 7.79 6.62
CA GLU A 70 14.54 8.20 7.36
C GLU A 70 15.41 9.18 6.56
N SER A 71 15.19 9.30 5.25
CA SER A 71 15.95 10.19 4.37
C SER A 71 15.52 11.66 4.51
N LEU A 72 16.51 12.57 4.50
CA LEU A 72 16.26 14.01 4.41
C LEU A 72 15.49 14.41 3.15
N ASN A 73 15.57 13.60 2.10
CA ASN A 73 14.91 13.83 0.81
C ASN A 73 13.69 12.93 0.58
N GLY A 74 13.24 12.22 1.61
CA GLY A 74 12.06 11.35 1.59
C GLY A 74 10.82 12.02 1.01
N LYS A 75 10.01 11.25 0.29
CA LYS A 75 8.82 11.75 -0.42
C LYS A 75 7.50 11.26 0.16
N LEU A 76 7.53 10.29 1.08
CA LEU A 76 6.35 9.83 1.79
C LEU A 76 5.84 10.88 2.77
N ASN A 77 4.53 11.12 2.74
CA ASN A 77 3.82 12.06 3.61
C ASN A 77 3.27 11.38 4.87
N TRP A 78 3.16 10.05 4.81
CA TRP A 78 2.70 9.19 5.88
C TRP A 78 3.73 8.10 6.18
N PHE A 79 3.73 7.64 7.43
CA PHE A 79 4.46 6.46 7.84
C PHE A 79 3.72 5.22 7.34
N TRP A 80 4.18 4.64 6.23
CA TRP A 80 3.71 3.38 5.68
C TRP A 80 4.52 2.21 6.24
N SER A 81 3.86 1.11 6.57
CA SER A 81 4.55 -0.13 6.95
C SER A 81 3.76 -1.37 6.58
N ILE A 82 4.45 -2.50 6.60
CA ILE A 82 3.88 -3.81 6.32
C ILE A 82 3.65 -4.57 7.63
N LYS A 83 2.40 -5.00 7.86
CA LYS A 83 2.04 -5.88 8.98
C LYS A 83 1.84 -7.31 8.49
N ALA A 84 2.50 -8.27 9.15
CA ALA A 84 2.25 -9.69 8.96
C ALA A 84 1.11 -10.20 9.87
N SER A 85 0.31 -11.12 9.37
CA SER A 85 -0.76 -11.80 10.13
C SER A 85 -1.11 -13.15 9.49
N PHE A 86 -1.88 -13.98 10.19
CA PHE A 86 -2.46 -15.19 9.61
C PHE A 86 -3.92 -14.92 9.19
N ASN A 87 -4.32 -15.44 8.04
CA ASN A 87 -5.72 -15.40 7.59
C ASN A 87 -6.56 -16.52 8.25
N ASP A 88 -7.83 -16.61 7.87
CA ASP A 88 -8.78 -17.65 8.29
C ASP A 88 -8.37 -19.08 7.94
N LYS A 89 -7.46 -19.24 6.97
CA LYS A 89 -6.87 -20.51 6.55
C LYS A 89 -5.50 -20.79 7.20
N TYR A 90 -5.09 -19.96 8.18
CA TYR A 90 -3.79 -20.05 8.84
C TYR A 90 -2.59 -19.87 7.89
N GLU A 91 -2.77 -19.17 6.78
CA GLU A 91 -1.70 -18.80 5.86
C GLU A 91 -1.11 -17.44 6.27
N LEU A 92 0.22 -17.30 6.16
CA LEU A 92 0.89 -16.02 6.38
C LEU A 92 0.53 -15.03 5.26
N VAL A 93 -0.04 -13.89 5.65
CA VAL A 93 -0.43 -12.79 4.76
C VAL A 93 0.11 -11.46 5.29
N TYR A 94 0.18 -10.48 4.41
CA TYR A 94 0.72 -9.15 4.70
C TYR A 94 -0.29 -8.06 4.36
N SER A 95 -0.20 -6.93 5.05
CA SER A 95 -0.97 -5.73 4.78
C SER A 95 -0.06 -4.51 4.77
N LEU A 96 -0.06 -3.77 3.66
CA LEU A 96 0.58 -2.46 3.53
C LEU A 96 -0.45 -1.38 3.86
N ALA A 97 -0.17 -0.53 4.85
CA ALA A 97 -1.06 0.55 5.25
C ALA A 97 -0.28 1.75 5.83
N PRO A 98 -0.83 2.97 5.77
CA PRO A 98 -0.28 4.11 6.51
C PRO A 98 -0.74 4.07 7.97
N HIS A 99 0.08 4.60 8.87
CA HIS A 99 -0.24 4.66 10.31
C HIS A 99 -0.40 6.10 10.80
N LYS A 100 0.59 6.95 10.54
CA LYS A 100 0.63 8.31 11.06
C LYS A 100 1.13 9.27 9.98
N PRO A 101 0.49 10.44 9.80
CA PRO A 101 1.03 11.47 8.91
C PRO A 101 2.20 12.21 9.57
N PHE A 102 3.18 12.64 8.76
CA PHE A 102 4.27 13.47 9.26
C PHE A 102 3.82 14.89 9.61
N LYS A 103 2.89 15.45 8.84
CA LYS A 103 2.26 16.75 9.13
C LYS A 103 0.81 16.53 9.53
N PHE A 104 0.39 17.12 10.65
CA PHE A 104 -0.98 16.96 11.17
C PHE A 104 -2.06 17.32 10.12
N ILE A 105 -1.82 18.33 9.30
CA ILE A 105 -2.73 18.76 8.23
C ILE A 105 -3.01 17.67 7.18
N HIS A 106 -2.12 16.69 7.01
CA HIS A 106 -2.31 15.61 6.03
C HIS A 106 -3.51 14.73 6.38
N LYS A 107 -3.95 14.67 7.65
CA LYS A 107 -5.19 13.98 8.06
C LYS A 107 -6.44 14.47 7.32
N TYR A 108 -6.41 15.69 6.80
CA TYR A 108 -7.52 16.31 6.07
C TYR A 108 -7.21 16.44 4.58
N TRP A 109 -6.06 15.98 4.11
CA TRP A 109 -5.59 16.20 2.75
C TRP A 109 -5.42 14.89 2.00
N ARG A 110 -6.48 14.49 1.28
CA ARG A 110 -6.49 13.28 0.44
C ARG A 110 -5.30 13.17 -0.51
N LYS A 111 -4.86 14.29 -1.11
CA LYS A 111 -3.75 14.29 -2.05
C LYS A 111 -2.43 13.84 -1.42
N SER A 112 -2.26 13.95 -0.09
CA SER A 112 -1.07 13.41 0.58
C SER A 112 -0.99 11.88 0.48
N LEU A 113 -2.13 11.18 0.58
CA LEU A 113 -2.19 9.72 0.36
C LEU A 113 -2.05 9.36 -1.12
N GLU A 114 -2.67 10.11 -2.02
CA GLU A 114 -2.55 9.86 -3.46
C GLU A 114 -1.11 10.06 -3.96
N GLN A 115 -0.38 11.03 -3.41
CA GLN A 115 1.05 11.21 -3.66
C GLN A 115 1.86 10.02 -3.13
N ASP A 116 1.55 9.55 -1.92
CA ASP A 116 2.24 8.38 -1.36
C ASP A 116 2.01 7.13 -2.22
N PHE A 117 0.81 6.95 -2.79
CA PHE A 117 0.58 5.84 -3.73
C PHE A 117 1.53 5.90 -4.93
N GLN A 118 1.84 7.09 -5.43
CA GLN A 118 2.80 7.29 -6.52
C GLN A 118 4.24 7.07 -6.05
N THR A 119 4.61 7.57 -4.87
CA THR A 119 5.94 7.34 -4.29
C THR A 119 6.19 5.85 -4.08
N ILE A 120 5.23 5.10 -3.54
CA ILE A 120 5.38 3.66 -3.31
C ILE A 120 5.53 2.89 -4.63
N GLN A 121 4.84 3.29 -5.71
CA GLN A 121 5.06 2.72 -7.05
C GLN A 121 6.52 2.89 -7.51
N LEU A 122 7.17 4.01 -7.19
CA LEU A 122 8.58 4.22 -7.51
C LEU A 122 9.50 3.36 -6.64
N LEU A 123 9.20 3.24 -5.35
CA LEU A 123 9.97 2.41 -4.41
C LEU A 123 9.90 0.91 -4.74
N LEU A 124 8.82 0.45 -5.40
CA LEU A 124 8.67 -0.92 -5.89
C LEU A 124 9.60 -1.25 -7.08
N ARG A 125 10.08 -0.22 -7.81
CA ARG A 125 10.93 -0.36 -9.01
C ARG A 125 12.42 -0.26 -8.72
N THR A 126 12.80 0.00 -7.46
CA THR A 126 14.19 0.17 -7.02
C THR A 126 14.76 -1.16 -6.55
#